data_AF-A0A1V6JTL9-F1
#
_entry.id   AF-A0A1V6JTL9-F1
#
_cell.length_a   1.000
_cell.length_b   1.000
_cell.length_c   1.000
_cell.angle_alpha   90.00
_cell.angle_beta   90.00
_cell.angle_gamma   90.00
#
_symmetry.space_group_name_H-M   'P 1'
#
loop_
_entity.id
_entity.type
_entity.pdbx_description
1 polymer ?
#
loop_
_entity_poly.entity_id
_entity_poly.type
_entity_poly.pdbx_seq_one_letter_code
_entity_poly.pdbx_strand_id
1 'polypeptide(L)'
;MRLTPLDIRRQRFAKVFRGYDTAEVEAFLEMVADAWTELTTVVDDTEKELIALRSRAADFDRMEGAVREVLVAQQQSASRAREDAEKEAQLIVMDAEVKAANLLSEARERVQVLSGTVRELQDRRLAILAQMSSFLEAQGRVIEMEETKIKADSVPEDRLLSGEEPGDGPILELSEL
;
A
#
# COMPACT_ATOMS: atom_id res chain seq x y z
N MET A 1 -0.72 -31.49 72.07
CA MET A 1 -1.38 -32.71 72.62
C MET A 1 -1.45 -32.63 74.14
N ARG A 2 -2.35 -33.39 74.81
CA ARG A 2 -2.55 -33.37 76.28
C ARG A 2 -1.68 -34.37 77.06
N LEU A 3 -1.08 -35.36 76.39
CA LEU A 3 -0.11 -36.31 76.96
C LEU A 3 1.07 -36.44 76.00
N THR A 4 2.28 -36.59 76.54
CA THR A 4 3.51 -36.92 75.81
C THR A 4 3.91 -38.39 76.05
N PRO A 5 4.74 -39.01 75.17
CA PRO A 5 5.31 -40.33 75.45
C PRO A 5 5.96 -40.43 76.83
N LEU A 6 6.62 -39.35 77.24
CA LEU A 6 7.29 -39.25 78.52
C LEU A 6 6.31 -39.28 79.70
N ASP A 7 5.14 -38.65 79.54
CA ASP A 7 4.06 -38.68 80.52
C ASP A 7 3.46 -40.08 80.65
N ILE A 8 3.32 -40.80 79.52
CA ILE A 8 2.84 -42.19 79.49
C ILE A 8 3.81 -43.11 80.27
N ARG A 9 5.12 -43.00 80.01
CA ARG A 9 6.13 -43.81 80.73
C ARG A 9 6.23 -43.49 82.22
N ARG A 10 5.93 -42.25 82.62
CA ARG A 10 6.00 -41.80 84.03
C ARG A 10 4.68 -41.92 84.78
N GLN A 11 3.62 -42.38 84.12
CA GLN A 11 2.29 -42.49 84.72
C GLN A 11 2.32 -43.50 85.87
N ARG A 12 1.87 -43.08 87.06
CA ARG A 12 1.72 -43.95 88.23
C ARG A 12 0.25 -44.20 88.53
N PHE A 13 -0.07 -45.43 88.89
CA PHE A 13 -1.41 -45.84 89.30
C PHE A 13 -1.47 -46.17 90.80
N ALA A 14 -2.61 -45.90 91.43
CA ALA A 14 -2.84 -46.26 92.82
C ALA A 14 -2.99 -47.78 92.99
N LYS A 15 -2.43 -48.35 94.06
CA LYS A 15 -2.54 -49.78 94.36
C LYS A 15 -3.86 -50.08 95.09
N VAL A 16 -4.58 -51.11 94.67
CA VAL A 16 -5.85 -51.58 95.25
C VAL A 16 -5.82 -53.10 95.43
N PHE A 17 -6.56 -53.61 96.43
CA PHE A 17 -6.53 -55.02 96.89
C PHE A 17 -6.90 -56.07 95.81
N ARG A 18 -7.49 -55.64 94.69
CA ARG A 18 -7.73 -56.43 93.47
C ARG A 18 -7.49 -55.55 92.24
N GLY A 19 -6.26 -55.54 91.71
CA GLY A 19 -5.88 -54.76 90.53
C GLY A 19 -5.08 -55.60 89.52
N TYR A 20 -4.76 -54.99 88.38
CA TYR A 20 -3.89 -55.57 87.37
C TYR A 20 -2.45 -55.76 87.88
N ASP A 21 -1.71 -56.69 87.27
CA ASP A 21 -0.29 -56.89 87.56
C ASP A 21 0.49 -55.64 87.16
N THR A 22 1.25 -55.09 88.10
CA THR A 22 2.10 -53.92 87.89
C THR A 22 3.15 -54.12 86.80
N ALA A 23 3.74 -55.31 86.67
CA ALA A 23 4.79 -55.57 85.69
C ALA A 23 4.22 -55.60 84.25
N GLU A 24 3.04 -56.19 84.08
CA GLU A 24 2.33 -56.25 82.80
C GLU A 24 1.86 -54.84 82.37
N VAL A 25 1.36 -54.04 83.32
CA VAL A 25 0.95 -52.65 83.05
C VAL A 25 2.16 -51.78 82.67
N GLU A 26 3.30 -51.90 83.35
CA GLU A 26 4.52 -51.16 82.99
C GLU A 26 5.04 -51.53 81.60
N ALA A 27 5.06 -52.84 81.27
CA ALA A 27 5.43 -53.29 79.92
C ALA A 27 4.48 -52.75 78.84
N PHE A 28 3.17 -52.71 79.12
CA PHE A 28 2.19 -52.12 78.21
C PHE A 28 2.37 -50.61 78.05
N LEU A 29 2.62 -49.88 79.14
CA LEU A 29 2.88 -48.43 79.08
C LEU A 29 4.12 -48.11 78.23
N GLU A 30 5.18 -48.92 78.31
CA GLU A 30 6.38 -48.74 77.49
C GLU A 30 6.06 -48.92 75.99
N MET A 31 5.36 -50.02 75.63
CA MET A 31 4.91 -50.24 74.25
C MET A 31 4.02 -49.11 73.72
N VAL A 32 3.09 -48.62 74.54
CA VAL A 32 2.20 -47.51 74.16
C VAL A 32 2.99 -46.22 73.98
N ALA A 33 3.97 -45.94 74.83
CA ALA A 33 4.83 -44.77 74.70
C ALA A 33 5.70 -44.83 73.42
N ASP A 34 6.21 -46.01 73.07
CA ASP A 34 6.97 -46.22 71.83
C ASP A 34 6.10 -45.99 70.59
N ALA A 35 4.92 -46.61 70.54
CA ALA A 35 3.95 -46.42 69.47
C ALA A 35 3.49 -44.95 69.37
N TRP A 36 3.33 -44.26 70.50
CA TRP A 36 2.99 -42.83 70.51
C TRP A 36 4.12 -41.96 69.97
N THR A 37 5.37 -42.31 70.27
CA THR A 37 6.56 -41.62 69.74
C THR A 37 6.62 -41.77 68.22
N GLU A 38 6.49 -42.99 67.71
CA GLU A 38 6.46 -43.29 66.28
C GLU A 38 5.34 -42.52 65.57
N LEU A 39 4.12 -42.57 66.13
CA LEU A 39 2.98 -41.84 65.58
C LEU A 39 3.24 -40.32 65.55
N THR A 40 3.81 -39.76 66.62
CA THR A 40 4.12 -38.33 66.68
C THR A 40 5.16 -37.94 65.63
N THR A 41 6.20 -38.75 65.42
CA THR A 41 7.19 -38.50 64.36
C THR A 41 6.57 -38.54 62.96
N VAL A 42 5.69 -39.51 62.69
CA VAL A 42 4.98 -39.59 61.40
C VAL A 42 4.08 -38.37 61.18
N VAL A 43 3.38 -37.90 62.21
CA VAL A 43 2.54 -36.69 62.13
C VAL A 43 3.40 -35.46 61.81
N ASP A 44 4.51 -35.27 62.53
CA ASP A 44 5.42 -34.14 62.30
C ASP A 44 6.00 -34.15 60.87
N ASP A 45 6.41 -35.31 60.37
CA ASP A 45 6.98 -35.41 59.03
C ASP A 45 5.91 -35.23 57.94
N THR A 46 4.70 -35.76 58.16
CA THR A 46 3.56 -35.53 57.26
C THR A 46 3.15 -34.06 57.23
N GLU A 47 3.15 -33.37 58.37
CA GLU A 47 2.85 -31.94 58.43
C GLU A 47 3.90 -31.11 57.68
N LYS A 48 5.20 -31.44 57.83
CA LYS A 48 6.27 -30.78 57.05
C LYS A 48 6.09 -30.99 55.55
N GLU A 49 5.79 -32.21 55.12
CA GLU A 49 5.56 -32.52 53.71
C GLU A 49 4.32 -31.79 53.18
N LEU A 50 3.24 -31.75 53.96
CA LEU A 50 2.01 -31.04 53.60
C LEU A 50 2.26 -29.53 53.42
N ILE A 51 3.05 -28.91 54.32
CA ILE A 51 3.45 -27.51 54.20
C ILE A 51 4.25 -27.28 52.91
N ALA A 52 5.23 -28.15 52.62
CA ALA A 52 6.04 -28.04 51.42
C ALA A 52 5.20 -28.19 50.13
N LEU A 53 4.29 -29.16 50.09
CA LEU A 53 3.38 -29.38 48.97
C LEU A 53 2.42 -28.20 48.77
N ARG A 54 1.86 -27.66 49.85
CA ARG A 54 1.00 -26.46 49.79
C ARG A 54 1.75 -25.25 49.26
N SER A 55 3.00 -25.06 49.66
CA SER A 55 3.85 -23.98 49.13
C SER A 55 4.06 -24.13 47.63
N ARG A 56 4.40 -25.34 47.15
CA ARG A 56 4.57 -25.59 45.70
C ARG A 56 3.28 -25.37 44.93
N ALA A 57 2.14 -25.83 45.46
CA ALA A 57 0.84 -25.59 44.83
C ALA A 57 0.55 -24.10 44.68
N ALA A 58 0.79 -23.31 45.73
CA ALA A 58 0.65 -21.86 45.67
C ALA A 58 1.62 -21.19 44.67
N ASP A 59 2.83 -21.73 44.48
CA ASP A 59 3.76 -21.27 43.45
C ASP A 59 3.24 -21.55 42.04
N PHE A 60 2.68 -22.76 41.83
CA PHE A 60 2.07 -23.13 40.56
C PHE A 60 0.86 -22.27 40.22
N ASP A 61 -0.04 -22.03 41.18
CA ASP A 61 -1.22 -21.16 40.99
C ASP A 61 -0.79 -19.73 40.59
N ARG A 62 0.27 -19.21 41.22
CA ARG A 62 0.84 -17.90 40.86
C ARG A 62 1.45 -17.89 39.46
N MET A 63 2.19 -18.93 39.10
CA MET A 63 2.75 -19.08 37.75
C MET A 63 1.66 -19.18 36.70
N GLU A 64 0.62 -19.97 36.94
CA GLU A 64 -0.52 -20.12 36.03
C GLU A 64 -1.23 -18.78 35.82
N GLY A 65 -1.46 -18.02 36.89
CA GLY A 65 -2.02 -16.67 36.82
C GLY A 65 -1.17 -15.74 35.94
N ALA A 66 0.15 -15.72 36.16
CA ALA A 66 1.07 -14.90 35.37
C ALA A 66 1.10 -15.30 33.89
N VAL A 67 1.14 -16.61 33.59
CA VAL A 67 1.09 -17.12 32.21
C VAL A 67 -0.21 -16.72 31.53
N ARG A 68 -1.34 -16.85 32.23
CA ARG A 68 -2.65 -16.45 31.70
C ARG A 68 -2.71 -14.95 31.39
N GLU A 69 -2.19 -14.12 32.28
CA GLU A 69 -2.13 -12.67 32.06
C GLU A 69 -1.26 -12.31 30.86
N VAL A 70 -0.08 -12.93 30.73
CA VAL A 70 0.80 -12.75 29.57
C VAL A 70 0.11 -13.18 28.28
N LEU A 71 -0.58 -14.33 28.27
CA LEU A 71 -1.32 -14.80 27.08
C LEU A 71 -2.42 -13.83 26.67
N VAL A 72 -3.19 -13.30 27.63
CA VAL A 72 -4.23 -12.31 27.35
C VAL A 72 -3.61 -11.02 26.81
N ALA A 73 -2.53 -10.54 27.41
CA ALA A 73 -1.81 -9.36 26.94
C ALA A 73 -1.26 -9.54 25.51
N GLN A 74 -0.68 -10.71 25.22
CA GLN A 74 -0.18 -11.06 23.88
C GLN A 74 -1.31 -11.11 22.85
N GLN A 75 -2.45 -11.72 23.19
CA GLN A 75 -3.61 -11.77 22.32
C GLN A 75 -4.17 -10.36 22.03
N GLN A 76 -4.26 -9.50 23.05
CA GLN A 76 -4.68 -8.11 22.88
C GLN A 76 -3.69 -7.33 22.01
N SER A 77 -2.38 -7.50 22.23
CA SER A 77 -1.34 -6.85 21.45
C SER A 77 -1.40 -7.29 19.97
N ALA A 78 -1.58 -8.59 19.71
CA ALA A 78 -1.74 -9.11 18.35
C ALA A 78 -3.00 -8.57 17.68
N SER A 79 -4.11 -8.48 18.40
CA SER A 79 -5.36 -7.91 17.88
C SER A 79 -5.19 -6.43 17.51
N ARG A 80 -4.54 -5.63 18.36
CA ARG A 80 -4.24 -4.22 18.09
C ARG A 80 -3.34 -4.06 16.88
N ALA A 81 -2.24 -4.83 16.82
CA ALA A 81 -1.32 -4.80 15.68
C ALA A 81 -2.02 -5.14 14.36
N ARG A 82 -2.97 -6.08 14.38
CA ARG A 82 -3.80 -6.40 13.21
C ARG A 82 -4.73 -5.25 12.82
N GLU A 83 -5.43 -4.66 13.78
CA GLU A 83 -6.33 -3.52 13.53
C GLU A 83 -5.57 -2.32 12.97
N ASP A 84 -4.39 -2.02 13.52
CA ASP A 84 -3.53 -0.93 13.06
C ASP A 84 -3.01 -1.21 11.64
N ALA A 85 -2.58 -2.43 11.35
CA ALA A 85 -2.15 -2.82 10.01
C ALA A 85 -3.30 -2.74 8.97
N GLU A 86 -4.52 -3.11 9.35
CA GLU A 86 -5.71 -2.98 8.50
C GLU A 86 -6.03 -1.50 8.22
N LYS A 87 -5.94 -0.62 9.22
CA LYS A 87 -6.12 0.83 9.04
C LYS A 87 -5.03 1.44 8.16
N GLU A 88 -3.77 1.12 8.41
CA GLU A 88 -2.62 1.57 7.62
C GLU A 88 -2.77 1.15 6.15
N ALA A 89 -3.16 -0.10 5.90
CA ALA A 89 -3.40 -0.61 4.55
C ALA A 89 -4.52 0.17 3.85
N GLN A 90 -5.63 0.47 4.54
CA GLN A 90 -6.71 1.29 3.99
C GLN A 90 -6.24 2.71 3.66
N LEU A 91 -5.43 3.33 4.51
CA LEU A 91 -4.86 4.66 4.27
C LEU A 91 -3.93 4.65 3.05
N ILE A 92 -3.08 3.64 2.91
CA ILE A 92 -2.19 3.47 1.75
C ILE A 92 -3.00 3.36 0.47
N VAL A 93 -4.06 2.53 0.45
CA VAL A 93 -4.93 2.39 -0.72
C VAL A 93 -5.60 3.72 -1.06
N MET A 94 -6.16 4.41 -0.07
CA MET A 94 -6.82 5.70 -0.28
C MET A 94 -5.85 6.76 -0.82
N ASP A 95 -4.63 6.85 -0.27
CA ASP A 95 -3.60 7.78 -0.77
C ASP A 95 -3.17 7.43 -2.20
N ALA A 96 -3.03 6.14 -2.52
CA ALA A 96 -2.73 5.69 -3.87
C ALA A 96 -3.86 6.04 -4.86
N GLU A 97 -5.13 5.89 -4.47
CA GLU A 97 -6.28 6.26 -5.28
C GLU A 97 -6.33 7.77 -5.55
N VAL A 98 -6.08 8.60 -4.53
CA VAL A 98 -6.02 10.07 -4.68
C VAL A 98 -4.89 10.46 -5.63
N LYS A 99 -3.69 9.88 -5.45
CA LYS A 99 -2.55 10.13 -6.35
C LYS A 99 -2.85 9.72 -7.78
N ALA A 100 -3.47 8.55 -7.98
CA ALA A 100 -3.86 8.08 -9.31
C ALA A 100 -4.89 9.00 -9.97
N ALA A 101 -5.90 9.46 -9.21
CA ALA A 101 -6.90 10.40 -9.70
C ALA A 101 -6.28 11.74 -10.13
N ASN A 102 -5.35 12.28 -9.32
CA ASN A 102 -4.63 13.51 -9.63
C ASN A 102 -3.79 13.36 -10.89
N LEU A 103 -3.02 12.26 -11.02
CA LEU A 103 -2.22 11.98 -12.22
C LEU A 103 -3.09 11.87 -13.47
N LEU A 104 -4.25 11.22 -13.37
CA LEU A 104 -5.19 11.10 -14.48
C LEU A 104 -5.77 12.46 -14.88
N SER A 105 -6.09 13.31 -13.90
CA SER A 105 -6.56 14.68 -14.15
C SER A 105 -5.50 15.51 -14.87
N GLU A 106 -4.26 15.48 -14.39
CA GLU A 106 -3.14 16.19 -15.00
C GLU A 106 -2.87 15.70 -16.43
N ALA A 107 -2.92 14.38 -16.66
CA ALA A 107 -2.78 13.81 -17.99
C ALA A 107 -3.88 14.29 -18.94
N ARG A 108 -5.15 14.34 -18.48
CA ARG A 108 -6.28 14.85 -19.27
C ARG A 108 -6.11 16.33 -19.63
N GLU A 109 -5.67 17.15 -18.68
CA GLU A 109 -5.41 18.57 -18.92
C GLU A 109 -4.31 18.75 -19.97
N ARG A 110 -3.20 18.02 -19.84
CA ARG A 110 -2.12 18.03 -20.85
C ARG A 110 -2.62 17.63 -22.24
N VAL A 111 -3.45 16.60 -22.33
CA VAL A 111 -4.06 16.17 -23.61
C VAL A 111 -4.95 17.26 -24.20
N GLN A 112 -5.74 17.95 -23.38
CA GLN A 112 -6.57 19.07 -23.84
C GLN A 112 -5.73 20.23 -24.37
N VAL A 113 -4.69 20.62 -23.64
CA VAL A 113 -3.75 21.67 -24.05
C VAL A 113 -3.08 21.30 -25.38
N LEU A 114 -2.50 20.10 -25.48
CA LEU A 114 -1.86 19.62 -26.70
C LEU A 114 -2.83 19.58 -27.89
N SER A 115 -4.05 19.10 -27.67
CA SER A 115 -5.07 19.06 -28.73
C SER A 115 -5.45 20.46 -29.20
N GLY A 116 -5.52 21.43 -28.28
CA GLY A 116 -5.72 22.84 -28.59
C GLY A 116 -4.58 23.41 -29.43
N THR A 117 -3.33 23.19 -29.01
CA THR A 117 -2.13 23.63 -29.74
C THR A 117 -2.06 23.00 -31.13
N VAL A 118 -2.39 21.72 -31.28
CA VAL A 118 -2.44 21.06 -32.59
C VAL A 118 -3.46 21.73 -33.51
N ARG A 119 -4.66 22.04 -33.00
CA ARG A 119 -5.69 22.74 -33.77
C ARG A 119 -5.23 24.14 -34.18
N GLU A 120 -4.65 24.90 -33.27
CA GLU A 120 -4.12 26.24 -33.56
C GLU A 120 -3.03 26.20 -34.65
N LEU A 121 -2.11 25.22 -34.58
CA LEU A 121 -1.08 25.04 -35.60
C LEU A 121 -1.67 24.65 -36.96
N GLN A 122 -2.72 23.83 -36.99
CA GLN A 122 -3.44 23.48 -38.22
C GLN A 122 -4.11 24.71 -38.84
N ASP A 123 -4.80 25.52 -38.03
CA ASP A 123 -5.45 26.75 -38.49
C ASP A 123 -4.42 27.76 -39.03
N ARG A 124 -3.29 27.92 -38.32
CA ARG A 124 -2.19 28.78 -38.77
C ARG A 124 -1.57 28.30 -40.08
N ARG A 125 -1.41 26.98 -40.25
CA ARG A 125 -0.94 26.39 -41.51
C ARG A 125 -1.90 26.72 -42.66
N LEU A 126 -3.21 26.56 -42.46
CA LEU A 126 -4.22 26.90 -43.48
C LEU A 126 -4.21 28.39 -43.82
N ALA A 127 -4.09 29.25 -42.81
CA ALA A 127 -4.01 30.70 -43.01
C ALA A 127 -2.77 31.10 -43.85
N ILE A 128 -1.61 30.51 -43.56
CA ILE A 128 -0.39 30.76 -44.35
C ILE A 128 -0.56 30.31 -45.80
N LEU A 129 -1.15 29.12 -46.03
CA LEU A 129 -1.41 28.64 -47.39
C LEU A 129 -2.35 29.57 -48.15
N ALA A 130 -3.42 30.05 -47.53
CA ALA A 130 -4.34 31.02 -48.14
C ALA A 130 -3.65 32.36 -48.43
N GLN A 131 -2.81 32.86 -47.52
CA GLN A 131 -2.01 34.07 -47.71
C GLN A 131 -1.03 33.91 -48.89
N MET A 132 -0.35 32.77 -49.00
CA MET A 132 0.53 32.47 -50.13
C MET A 132 -0.23 32.40 -51.46
N SER A 133 -1.35 31.68 -51.51
CA SER A 133 -2.17 31.59 -52.73
C SER A 133 -2.67 32.95 -53.19
N SER A 134 -3.20 33.76 -52.27
CA SER A 134 -3.67 35.12 -52.60
C SER A 134 -2.53 36.06 -53.03
N PHE A 135 -1.34 35.92 -52.44
CA PHE A 135 -0.15 36.65 -52.90
C PHE A 135 0.24 36.23 -54.32
N LEU A 136 0.30 34.92 -54.62
CA LEU A 136 0.62 34.42 -55.94
C LEU A 136 -0.41 34.84 -57.00
N GLU A 137 -1.71 34.79 -56.67
CA GLU A 137 -2.78 35.30 -57.55
C GLU A 137 -2.62 36.80 -57.81
N ALA A 138 -2.28 37.59 -56.78
CA ALA A 138 -2.05 39.02 -56.95
C ALA A 138 -0.84 39.30 -57.86
N GLN A 139 0.27 38.58 -57.68
CA GLN A 139 1.43 38.69 -58.57
C GLN A 139 1.12 38.22 -60.00
N GLY A 140 0.34 37.15 -60.14
CA GLY A 140 -0.13 36.65 -61.44
C GLY A 140 -0.92 37.71 -62.21
N ARG A 141 -1.84 38.42 -61.53
CA ARG A 141 -2.60 39.54 -62.14
C ARG A 141 -1.69 40.68 -62.61
N VAL A 142 -0.63 40.99 -61.86
CA VAL A 142 0.35 42.03 -62.26
C VAL A 142 1.09 41.59 -63.53
N ILE A 143 1.54 40.33 -63.59
CA ILE A 143 2.22 39.79 -64.77
C ILE A 143 1.30 39.83 -66.00
N GLU A 144 0.04 39.41 -65.86
CA GLU A 144 -0.96 39.44 -66.94
C GLU A 144 -1.20 40.88 -67.44
N MET A 145 -1.24 41.86 -66.53
CA MET A 145 -1.34 43.28 -66.89
C MET A 145 -0.10 43.77 -67.65
N GLU A 146 1.11 43.35 -67.28
CA GLU A 146 2.32 43.73 -68.01
C GLU A 146 2.42 43.02 -69.37
N GLU A 147 2.03 41.75 -69.47
CA GLU A 147 1.95 41.03 -70.74
C GLU A 147 0.98 41.69 -71.73
N THR A 148 -0.18 42.15 -71.25
CA THR A 148 -1.16 42.84 -72.10
C THR A 148 -0.65 44.20 -72.57
N LYS A 149 0.09 44.94 -71.75
CA LYS A 149 0.78 46.17 -72.19
C LYS A 149 1.85 45.90 -73.24
N ILE A 150 2.70 44.89 -73.04
CA ILE A 150 3.75 44.52 -73.99
C ILE A 150 3.15 44.13 -75.35
N LYS A 151 2.05 43.37 -75.36
CA LYS A 151 1.32 43.02 -76.59
C LYS A 151 0.65 44.22 -77.26
N ALA A 152 0.26 45.25 -76.50
CA ALA A 152 -0.30 46.48 -77.04
C ALA A 152 0.79 47.41 -77.63
N ASP A 153 1.99 47.40 -77.06
CA ASP A 153 3.14 48.18 -77.55
C ASP A 153 3.90 47.51 -78.71
N SER A 154 3.68 46.22 -78.98
CA SER A 154 4.21 45.56 -80.19
C SER A 154 3.44 46.04 -81.44
N VAL A 155 4.07 46.92 -82.22
CA VAL A 155 3.59 47.41 -83.52
C VAL A 155 3.41 46.25 -84.52
N PRO A 156 2.33 46.22 -85.34
CA PRO A 156 2.20 45.25 -86.43
C PRO A 156 3.32 45.44 -87.45
N GLU A 157 4.15 44.41 -87.60
CA GLU A 157 5.32 44.34 -88.49
C GLU A 157 4.89 44.11 -89.96
N ASP A 158 3.98 44.93 -90.50
CA ASP A 158 3.44 44.71 -91.86
C ASP A 158 3.26 45.98 -92.71
N ARG A 159 4.01 47.06 -92.41
CA ARG A 159 3.97 48.29 -93.23
C ARG A 159 5.31 48.92 -93.60
N LEU A 160 6.40 48.15 -93.54
CA LEU A 160 7.71 48.60 -93.99
C LEU A 160 8.26 47.68 -95.05
N LEU A 161 7.69 47.70 -96.26
CA LEU A 161 8.44 47.45 -97.49
C LEU A 161 7.78 48.21 -98.66
N SER A 162 8.41 49.36 -98.97
CA SER A 162 8.68 49.90 -100.31
C SER A 162 7.51 50.20 -101.25
N GLY A 163 7.19 51.49 -101.36
CA GLY A 163 6.90 52.09 -102.65
C GLY A 163 8.21 52.38 -103.38
N GLU A 164 8.36 51.84 -104.59
CA GLU A 164 9.22 52.36 -105.65
C GLU A 164 8.42 52.28 -106.96
N GLU A 165 8.01 53.44 -107.46
CA GLU A 165 7.72 53.74 -108.88
C GLU A 165 9.04 54.26 -109.52
N PRO A 166 9.18 54.51 -110.84
CA PRO A 166 8.33 54.21 -112.01
C PRO A 166 9.16 53.68 -113.24
N GLY A 167 8.51 53.37 -114.37
CA GLY A 167 9.22 53.27 -115.65
C GLY A 167 8.39 52.82 -116.87
N ASP A 168 7.96 53.81 -117.65
CA ASP A 168 7.53 53.85 -119.06
C ASP A 168 7.24 52.55 -119.86
N GLY A 169 6.09 52.55 -120.57
CA GLY A 169 5.65 51.52 -121.53
C GLY A 169 6.41 51.54 -122.87
N PRO A 170 5.86 51.05 -124.02
CA PRO A 170 4.47 50.62 -124.23
C PRO A 170 4.24 49.41 -125.20
N ILE A 171 2.99 48.92 -125.19
CA ILE A 171 2.11 48.32 -126.24
C ILE A 171 2.55 47.07 -127.05
N LEU A 172 1.56 46.15 -127.18
CA LEU A 172 1.09 45.35 -128.35
C LEU A 172 0.97 43.88 -127.94
N GLU A 173 -0.02 43.08 -128.33
CA GLU A 173 -1.38 43.21 -128.87
C GLU A 173 -1.90 41.75 -128.88
N LEU A 174 -3.20 41.56 -128.67
CA LEU A 174 -4.07 40.53 -129.27
C LEU A 174 -3.73 39.03 -129.18
N SER A 175 -4.62 38.28 -128.51
CA SER A 175 -5.34 37.09 -129.07
C SER A 175 -6.44 36.67 -128.08
N GLU A 176 -7.70 37.04 -128.31
CA GLU A 176 -8.77 36.21 -128.92
C GLU A 176 -9.38 35.15 -127.99
N LEU A 177 -10.55 35.46 -127.41
CA LEU A 177 -11.86 34.88 -127.73
C LEU A 177 -12.99 35.57 -126.93
#